data_AF-A0A3M0K7T4-F1
#
_entry.id   AF-A0A3M0K7T4-F1
#
_cell.length_a   1.000
_cell.length_b   1.000
_cell.length_c   1.000
_cell.angle_alpha   90.00
_cell.angle_beta   90.00
_cell.angle_gamma   90.00
#
_symmetry.space_group_name_H-M   'P 1'
#
loop_
_entity.id
_entity.type
_entity.pdbx_description
1 polymer ?
#
loop_
_entity_poly.entity_id
_entity_poly.type
_entity_poly.pdbx_seq_one_letter_code
_entity_poly.pdbx_strand_id
1 'polypeptide(L)'
;MEGLSVGSVLLTGCDGGLGLALLKGFLEQPSPPRHLFAACLDPQGKAVNEVALGFPNVVILPLDVTDPNSIKAAVGKVREAVGSAGLNLLVNNTSATRRSTLATETAENMSLVYATNTIGPLQTSQAFLPLLKEAAEAEGQREMSCSRAAIINISSILGSIEVAEAWEERQDISYRCSKAALNMLTKCLALEYGSRGILCVSVDPGHVTPPLEQGMESPLGMKGGEEEEEEEEEEEEEEEEEEEEEEENVPPLMPQCPWTEEPKP
;
A
#
# COMPACT_ATOMS: atom_id res chain seq x y z
N MET A 1 -12.01 -3.65 27.32
CA MET A 1 -11.37 -4.31 26.16
C MET A 1 -10.06 -4.85 26.66
N GLU A 2 -9.85 -6.17 26.59
CA GLU A 2 -8.50 -6.71 26.80
C GLU A 2 -7.61 -6.13 25.70
N GLY A 3 -6.55 -5.43 26.10
CA GLY A 3 -5.63 -4.80 25.17
C GLY A 3 -4.79 -5.83 24.43
N LEU A 4 -4.27 -5.47 23.25
CA LEU A 4 -3.29 -6.28 22.53
C LEU A 4 -2.07 -6.50 23.43
N SER A 5 -1.77 -7.76 23.75
CA SER A 5 -0.57 -8.15 24.49
C SER A 5 0.27 -9.07 23.60
N VAL A 6 1.36 -8.54 23.05
CA VAL A 6 2.27 -9.26 22.14
C VAL A 6 3.69 -9.18 22.68
N GLY A 7 4.42 -10.30 22.69
CA GLY A 7 5.80 -10.34 23.13
C GLY A 7 6.77 -9.78 22.09
N SER A 8 6.57 -10.15 20.83
CA SER A 8 7.44 -9.78 19.70
C SER A 8 6.65 -9.42 18.45
N VAL A 9 7.04 -8.32 17.79
CA VAL A 9 6.40 -7.82 16.56
C VAL A 9 7.47 -7.48 15.54
N LEU A 10 7.31 -7.92 14.30
CA LEU A 10 8.09 -7.48 13.14
C LEU A 10 7.21 -6.63 12.23
N LEU A 11 7.60 -5.38 12.01
CA LEU A 11 6.98 -4.45 11.08
C LEU A 11 7.89 -4.27 9.86
N THR A 12 7.39 -4.52 8.65
CA THR A 12 8.13 -4.23 7.42
C THR A 12 7.80 -2.84 6.88
N GLY A 13 8.76 -2.16 6.24
CA GLY A 13 8.54 -0.85 5.62
C GLY A 13 8.43 0.28 6.65
N CYS A 14 9.30 0.28 7.67
CA CYS A 14 9.38 1.32 8.68
C CYS A 14 10.24 2.53 8.26
N ASP A 15 10.64 2.63 7.00
CA ASP A 15 11.36 3.79 6.46
C ASP A 15 10.53 5.09 6.55
N GLY A 16 9.20 4.98 6.51
CA GLY A 16 8.28 6.12 6.44
C GLY A 16 6.81 5.77 6.67
N GLY A 17 5.94 6.76 6.47
CA GLY A 17 4.49 6.60 6.34
C GLY A 17 3.82 5.75 7.42
N LEU A 18 2.95 4.83 6.97
CA LEU A 18 2.18 3.94 7.85
C LEU A 18 3.07 3.05 8.72
N GLY A 19 4.23 2.61 8.22
CA GLY A 19 5.15 1.78 9.00
C GLY A 19 5.69 2.49 10.24
N LEU A 20 6.05 3.77 10.13
CA LEU A 20 6.44 4.60 11.28
C LEU A 20 5.25 4.89 12.20
N ALA A 21 4.06 5.12 11.66
CA ALA A 21 2.86 5.34 12.46
C ALA A 21 2.49 4.10 13.28
N LEU A 22 2.57 2.91 12.69
CA LEU A 22 2.39 1.64 13.39
C LEU A 22 3.46 1.45 14.46
N LEU A 23 4.73 1.74 14.16
CA LEU A 23 5.82 1.67 15.13
C LEU A 23 5.54 2.55 16.36
N LYS A 24 5.16 3.81 16.15
CA LYS A 24 4.75 4.72 17.24
C LYS A 24 3.55 4.17 18.01
N GLY A 25 2.51 3.71 17.31
CA GLY A 25 1.31 3.16 17.91
C GLY A 25 1.57 1.96 18.83
N PHE A 26 2.52 1.08 18.47
CA PHE A 26 2.95 -0.03 19.34
C PHE A 26 3.71 0.45 20.58
N LEU A 27 4.52 1.50 20.47
CA LEU A 27 5.29 2.07 21.59
C LEU A 27 4.41 2.83 22.59
N GLU A 28 3.31 3.40 22.13
CA GLU A 28 2.34 4.14 22.94
C GLU A 28 1.34 3.24 23.68
N GLN A 29 1.36 1.92 23.44
CA GLN A 29 0.48 1.00 24.15
C GLN A 29 0.80 0.96 25.66
N PRO A 30 -0.19 0.70 26.54
CA PRO A 30 0.05 0.54 27.97
C PRO A 30 1.05 -0.57 28.32
N SER A 31 1.16 -1.59 27.46
CA SER A 31 2.12 -2.69 27.57
C SER A 31 2.78 -2.91 26.19
N PRO A 32 3.81 -2.11 25.84
CA PRO A 32 4.50 -2.25 24.56
C PRO A 32 5.14 -3.64 24.40
N PRO A 33 5.38 -4.10 23.16
CA PRO A 33 6.06 -5.37 22.92
C PRO A 33 7.46 -5.39 23.53
N ARG A 34 7.89 -6.55 24.05
CA ARG A 34 9.26 -6.74 24.55
C ARG A 34 10.28 -6.60 23.41
N HIS A 35 9.94 -7.04 22.21
CA HIS A 35 10.74 -6.88 21.01
C HIS A 35 9.91 -6.27 19.89
N LEU A 36 10.32 -5.11 19.39
CA LEU A 36 9.69 -4.44 18.26
C LEU A 36 10.73 -4.27 17.16
N PHE A 37 10.66 -5.13 16.16
CA PHE A 37 11.59 -5.11 15.03
C PHE A 37 11.05 -4.16 13.95
N ALA A 38 11.73 -3.03 13.77
CA ALA A 38 11.41 -2.04 12.76
C ALA A 38 12.28 -2.30 11.52
N ALA A 39 11.71 -2.96 10.52
CA ALA A 39 12.44 -3.38 9.34
C ALA A 39 12.35 -2.32 8.23
N CYS A 40 13.51 -1.87 7.75
CA CYS A 40 13.66 -0.74 6.83
C CYS A 40 14.63 -1.14 5.70
N LEU A 41 14.56 -0.45 4.56
CA LEU A 41 15.63 -0.55 3.55
C LEU A 41 16.89 0.17 4.04
N ASP A 42 16.73 1.36 4.64
CA ASP A 42 17.82 2.11 5.26
C ASP A 42 17.71 2.10 6.80
N PRO A 43 18.45 1.23 7.50
CA PRO A 43 18.44 1.19 8.96
C PRO A 43 19.09 2.44 9.62
N GLN A 44 19.80 3.28 8.86
CA GLN A 44 20.34 4.55 9.34
C GLN A 44 19.39 5.73 9.08
N GLY A 45 18.21 5.48 8.49
CA GLY A 45 17.22 6.49 8.19
C GLY A 45 16.82 7.31 9.41
N LYS A 46 16.85 8.64 9.29
CA LYS A 46 16.61 9.57 10.40
C LYS A 46 15.26 9.32 11.09
N ALA A 47 14.19 9.15 10.32
CA ALA A 47 12.83 9.08 10.85
C ALA A 47 12.60 7.86 11.76
N VAL A 48 13.05 6.66 11.35
CA VAL A 48 12.92 5.46 12.20
C VAL A 48 13.81 5.54 13.44
N ASN A 49 15.02 6.10 13.30
CA ASN A 49 15.94 6.28 14.43
C ASN A 49 15.42 7.30 15.46
N GLU A 50 14.76 8.36 15.01
CA GLU A 50 14.09 9.32 15.90
C GLU A 50 12.94 8.69 16.67
N VAL A 51 12.13 7.84 16.03
CA VAL A 51 11.05 7.10 16.71
C VAL A 51 11.59 6.08 17.71
N ALA A 52 12.67 5.38 17.35
CA ALA A 52 13.29 4.38 18.21
C ALA A 52 14.09 5.00 19.38
N LEU A 53 14.37 6.30 19.34
CA LEU A 53 15.22 6.97 20.32
C LEU A 53 14.64 6.83 21.73
N GLY A 54 15.41 6.23 22.64
CA GLY A 54 14.99 6.00 24.03
C GLY A 54 14.17 4.73 24.26
N PHE A 55 13.90 3.94 23.22
CA PHE A 55 13.14 2.68 23.31
C PHE A 55 14.06 1.46 23.13
N PRO A 56 14.61 0.88 24.21
CA PRO A 56 15.56 -0.24 24.13
C PRO A 56 14.93 -1.54 23.62
N ASN A 57 13.60 -1.62 23.57
CA ASN A 57 12.86 -2.74 23.00
C ASN A 57 12.74 -2.67 21.46
N VAL A 58 13.12 -1.55 20.83
CA VAL A 58 13.11 -1.40 19.38
C VAL A 58 14.42 -1.88 18.78
N VAL A 59 14.33 -2.76 17.77
CA VAL A 59 15.47 -3.24 17.01
C VAL A 59 15.25 -2.86 15.54
N ILE A 60 16.02 -1.87 15.08
CA ILE A 60 16.01 -1.49 13.65
C ILE A 60 16.86 -2.48 12.88
N LEU A 61 16.33 -3.04 11.79
CA LEU A 61 17.06 -3.99 10.96
C LEU A 61 16.84 -3.74 9.46
N PRO A 62 17.85 -4.05 8.62
CA PRO A 62 17.68 -4.01 7.17
C PRO A 62 16.77 -5.16 6.70
N LEU A 63 15.81 -4.86 5.83
CA LEU A 63 14.98 -5.84 5.15
C LEU A 63 14.50 -5.31 3.80
N ASP A 64 14.95 -5.96 2.74
CA ASP A 64 14.36 -5.87 1.42
C ASP A 64 13.49 -7.12 1.22
N VAL A 65 12.18 -6.92 1.09
CA VAL A 65 11.21 -8.02 0.92
C VAL A 65 11.29 -8.69 -0.45
N THR A 66 12.05 -8.12 -1.38
CA THR A 66 12.27 -8.68 -2.73
C THR A 66 13.58 -9.47 -2.84
N ASP A 67 14.46 -9.40 -1.83
CA ASP A 67 15.71 -10.17 -1.77
C ASP A 67 15.64 -11.30 -0.72
N PRO A 68 15.60 -12.57 -1.16
CA PRO A 68 15.61 -13.72 -0.26
C PRO A 68 16.78 -13.77 0.73
N ASN A 69 17.95 -13.21 0.38
CA ASN A 69 19.10 -13.17 1.29
C ASN A 69 18.89 -12.15 2.40
N SER A 70 18.36 -10.97 2.06
CA SER A 70 17.94 -9.95 3.02
C SER A 70 16.90 -10.51 4.01
N ILE A 71 15.86 -11.20 3.51
CA ILE A 71 14.85 -11.86 4.35
C ILE A 71 15.51 -12.89 5.29
N LYS A 72 16.39 -13.75 4.77
CA LYS A 72 17.08 -14.76 5.58
C LYS A 72 17.95 -14.14 6.68
N ALA A 73 18.64 -13.05 6.38
CA ALA A 73 19.44 -12.32 7.36
C ALA A 73 18.56 -11.70 8.46
N ALA A 74 17.41 -11.13 8.10
CA ALA A 74 16.44 -10.60 9.05
C ALA A 74 15.90 -11.70 9.98
N VAL A 75 15.55 -12.88 9.45
CA VAL A 75 15.13 -14.04 10.27
C VAL A 75 16.20 -14.39 11.31
N GLY A 76 17.48 -14.38 10.93
CA GLY A 76 18.59 -14.63 11.86
C GLY A 76 18.63 -13.65 13.03
N LYS A 77 18.54 -12.35 12.73
CA LYS A 77 18.53 -11.28 13.75
C LYS A 77 17.31 -11.38 14.68
N VAL A 78 16.13 -11.63 14.13
CA VAL A 78 14.91 -11.79 14.95
C VAL A 78 15.02 -13.02 15.83
N ARG A 79 15.48 -14.16 15.30
CA ARG A 79 15.66 -15.40 16.07
C ARG A 79 16.63 -15.23 17.24
N GLU A 80 17.73 -14.49 17.05
CA GLU A 80 18.69 -14.21 18.11
C GLU A 80 18.02 -13.49 19.30
N ALA A 81 17.13 -12.54 19.01
CA ALA A 81 16.45 -11.76 20.03
C ALA A 81 15.30 -12.52 20.71
N VAL A 82 14.49 -13.28 19.96
CA VAL A 82 13.28 -13.92 20.51
C VAL A 82 13.52 -15.33 21.06
N GLY A 83 14.57 -16.02 20.60
CA GLY A 83 14.85 -17.40 20.99
C GLY A 83 13.65 -18.33 20.76
N SER A 84 13.38 -19.22 21.72
CA SER A 84 12.26 -20.16 21.66
C SER A 84 10.89 -19.54 21.95
N ALA A 85 10.82 -18.25 22.30
CA ALA A 85 9.53 -17.56 22.46
C ALA A 85 8.86 -17.29 21.10
N GLY A 86 9.63 -17.31 20.02
CA GLY A 86 9.12 -17.12 18.67
C GLY A 86 8.70 -15.67 18.35
N LEU A 87 8.09 -15.50 17.18
CA LEU A 87 7.55 -14.23 16.70
C LEU A 87 6.03 -14.23 16.87
N ASN A 88 5.46 -13.32 17.68
CA ASN A 88 4.00 -13.28 17.85
C ASN A 88 3.29 -12.62 16.68
N LEU A 89 3.87 -11.58 16.08
CA LEU A 89 3.19 -10.81 15.05
C LEU A 89 4.13 -10.43 13.91
N LEU A 90 3.79 -10.83 12.69
CA LEU A 90 4.38 -10.34 11.45
C LEU A 90 3.40 -9.38 10.78
N VAL A 91 3.81 -8.14 10.55
CA VAL A 91 3.04 -7.15 9.77
C VAL A 91 3.77 -6.85 8.47
N ASN A 92 3.26 -7.43 7.38
CA ASN A 92 3.72 -7.12 6.02
C ASN A 92 3.08 -5.79 5.60
N ASN A 93 3.81 -4.69 5.80
CA ASN A 93 3.38 -3.33 5.49
C ASN A 93 4.12 -2.71 4.30
N THR A 94 5.33 -3.20 3.98
CA THR A 94 6.09 -2.74 2.81
C THR A 94 5.24 -2.78 1.55
N SER A 95 5.21 -1.67 0.81
CA SER A 95 4.44 -1.55 -0.41
C SER A 95 5.16 -0.66 -1.42
N ALA A 96 5.06 -1.01 -2.69
CA ALA A 96 5.39 -0.17 -3.83
C ALA A 96 4.10 0.26 -4.55
N THR A 97 4.15 1.41 -5.21
CA THR A 97 3.11 1.88 -6.11
C THR A 97 3.73 2.58 -7.32
N ARG A 98 3.02 2.51 -8.45
CA ARG A 98 3.33 3.21 -9.69
C ARG A 98 2.02 3.76 -10.21
N ARG A 99 1.97 5.07 -10.46
CA ARG A 99 0.80 5.71 -11.06
C ARG A 99 0.81 5.41 -12.54
N SER A 100 -0.30 4.88 -13.03
CA SER A 100 -0.50 4.50 -14.42
C SER A 100 -2.00 4.44 -14.73
N THR A 101 -2.34 4.62 -16.00
CA THR A 101 -3.65 4.26 -16.53
C THR A 101 -3.57 2.87 -17.15
N LEU A 102 -4.71 2.28 -17.48
CA LEU A 102 -4.77 1.01 -18.19
C LEU A 102 -4.06 1.07 -19.54
N ALA A 103 -4.07 2.24 -20.20
CA ALA A 103 -3.38 2.45 -21.48
C ALA A 103 -1.86 2.58 -21.32
N THR A 104 -1.37 3.13 -20.20
CA THR A 104 0.05 3.42 -19.99
C THR A 104 0.77 2.40 -19.11
N GLU A 105 0.06 1.42 -18.56
CA GLU A 105 0.66 0.42 -17.68
C GLU A 105 1.67 -0.48 -18.42
N THR A 106 2.76 -0.81 -17.74
CA THR A 106 3.86 -1.60 -18.30
C THR A 106 4.07 -2.92 -17.58
N ALA A 107 4.65 -3.90 -18.29
CA ALA A 107 5.05 -5.16 -17.69
C ALA A 107 6.11 -4.98 -16.58
N GLU A 108 6.95 -3.95 -16.68
CA GLU A 108 7.96 -3.61 -15.67
C GLU A 108 7.31 -3.13 -14.37
N ASN A 109 6.38 -2.17 -14.45
CA ASN A 109 5.61 -1.71 -13.30
C ASN A 109 4.82 -2.84 -12.66
N MET A 110 4.10 -3.64 -13.47
CA MET A 110 3.38 -4.82 -12.98
C MET A 110 4.31 -5.78 -12.24
N SER A 111 5.48 -6.07 -12.78
CA SER A 111 6.45 -6.99 -12.18
C SER A 111 7.02 -6.44 -10.87
N LEU A 112 7.45 -5.17 -10.86
CA LEU A 112 8.01 -4.51 -9.69
C LEU A 112 6.99 -4.45 -8.54
N VAL A 113 5.79 -3.95 -8.82
CA VAL A 113 4.74 -3.78 -7.80
C VAL A 113 4.27 -5.14 -7.28
N TYR A 114 4.12 -6.14 -8.15
CA TYR A 114 3.74 -7.49 -7.73
C TYR A 114 4.83 -8.19 -6.91
N ALA A 115 6.11 -8.00 -7.29
CA ALA A 115 7.24 -8.52 -6.54
C ALA A 115 7.24 -7.99 -5.10
N THR A 116 7.06 -6.69 -4.92
CA THR A 116 7.05 -6.06 -3.58
C THR A 116 5.77 -6.36 -2.80
N ASN A 117 4.59 -6.19 -3.40
CA ASN A 117 3.32 -6.18 -2.68
C ASN A 117 2.69 -7.57 -2.48
N THR A 118 3.12 -8.58 -3.25
CA THR A 118 2.53 -9.92 -3.20
C THR A 118 3.59 -11.00 -2.96
N ILE A 119 4.65 -11.03 -3.76
CA ILE A 119 5.72 -12.02 -3.60
C ILE A 119 6.50 -11.77 -2.31
N GLY A 120 6.78 -10.51 -1.98
CA GLY A 120 7.47 -10.12 -0.75
C GLY A 120 6.76 -10.60 0.52
N PRO A 121 5.45 -10.34 0.72
CA PRO A 121 4.68 -10.90 1.83
C PRO A 121 4.66 -12.42 1.86
N LEU A 122 4.61 -13.09 0.70
CA LEU A 122 4.69 -14.56 0.62
C LEU A 122 6.05 -15.06 1.15
N GLN A 123 7.15 -14.53 0.60
CA GLN A 123 8.50 -14.97 0.97
C GLN A 123 8.83 -14.65 2.42
N THR A 124 8.48 -13.44 2.87
CA THR A 124 8.65 -13.03 4.28
C THR A 124 7.83 -13.95 5.20
N SER A 125 6.56 -14.21 4.89
CA SER A 125 5.72 -15.11 5.68
C SER A 125 6.29 -16.54 5.75
N GLN A 126 6.78 -17.07 4.63
CA GLN A 126 7.41 -18.40 4.58
C GLN A 126 8.69 -18.46 5.43
N ALA A 127 9.54 -17.44 5.34
CA ALA A 127 10.82 -17.41 6.04
C ALA A 127 10.65 -17.26 7.56
N PHE A 128 9.66 -16.47 8.00
CA PHE A 128 9.35 -16.28 9.42
C PHE A 128 8.43 -17.34 10.02
N LEU A 129 7.85 -18.22 9.20
CA LEU A 129 6.91 -19.27 9.64
C LEU A 129 7.44 -20.13 10.80
N PRO A 130 8.72 -20.55 10.86
CA PRO A 130 9.21 -21.32 12.00
C PRO A 130 9.08 -20.56 13.33
N LEU A 131 9.37 -19.25 13.35
CA LEU A 131 9.25 -18.42 14.56
C LEU A 131 7.79 -18.17 14.93
N LEU A 132 6.90 -18.02 13.95
CA LEU A 132 5.45 -17.90 14.21
C LEU A 132 4.87 -19.18 14.80
N LYS A 133 5.36 -20.36 14.36
CA LYS A 133 4.97 -21.66 14.95
C LYS A 133 5.44 -21.82 16.38
N GLU A 134 6.69 -21.44 16.68
CA GLU A 134 7.23 -21.44 18.04
C GLU A 134 6.36 -20.58 18.97
N ALA A 135 5.92 -19.39 18.53
CA ALA A 135 5.00 -18.54 19.29
C ALA A 135 3.59 -19.16 19.41
N ALA A 136 3.07 -19.79 18.34
CA ALA A 136 1.77 -20.44 18.37
C ALA A 136 1.73 -21.65 19.32
N GLU A 137 2.84 -22.36 19.47
CA GLU A 137 2.95 -23.56 20.31
C GLU A 137 3.24 -23.25 21.79
N ALA A 138 3.49 -21.98 22.13
CA ALA A 138 3.73 -21.54 23.50
C ALA A 138 2.56 -21.88 24.43
N GLU A 139 2.87 -22.39 25.63
CA GLU A 139 1.88 -22.86 26.60
C GLU A 139 0.93 -21.73 27.06
N GLY A 140 -0.35 -22.06 27.20
CA GLY A 140 -1.36 -21.19 27.82
C GLY A 140 -2.26 -20.40 26.87
N GLN A 141 -1.98 -20.35 25.56
CA GLN A 141 -2.80 -19.62 24.58
C GLN A 141 -3.44 -20.58 23.57
N ARG A 142 -4.71 -20.93 23.79
CA ARG A 142 -5.44 -21.88 22.92
C ARG A 142 -6.16 -21.23 21.75
N GLU A 143 -6.67 -20.02 21.95
CA GLU A 143 -7.42 -19.30 20.92
C GLU A 143 -6.48 -18.65 19.89
N MET A 144 -6.96 -18.52 18.65
CA MET A 144 -6.25 -17.76 17.62
C MET A 144 -6.46 -16.27 17.87
N SER A 145 -5.38 -15.52 17.97
CA SER A 145 -5.42 -14.07 18.15
C SER A 145 -4.11 -13.43 17.69
N CYS A 146 -4.14 -12.11 17.46
CA CYS A 146 -2.93 -11.33 17.20
C CYS A 146 -1.92 -11.36 18.35
N SER A 147 -2.39 -11.67 19.58
CA SER A 147 -1.55 -11.80 20.78
C SER A 147 -0.74 -13.09 20.83
N ARG A 148 -1.16 -14.13 20.10
CA ARG A 148 -0.52 -15.43 20.08
C ARG A 148 0.47 -15.56 18.93
N ALA A 149 -0.06 -15.67 17.72
CA ALA A 149 0.70 -15.82 16.48
C ALA A 149 -0.16 -15.34 15.32
N ALA A 150 0.29 -14.30 14.63
CA ALA A 150 -0.46 -13.76 13.50
C ALA A 150 0.41 -13.18 12.38
N ILE A 151 -0.13 -13.25 11.17
CA ILE A 151 0.36 -12.58 9.97
C ILE A 151 -0.70 -11.57 9.55
N ILE A 152 -0.33 -10.29 9.54
CA ILE A 152 -1.17 -9.19 9.09
C ILE A 152 -0.59 -8.66 7.79
N ASN A 153 -1.37 -8.74 6.73
CA ASN A 153 -1.02 -8.19 5.43
C ASN A 153 -1.75 -6.86 5.24
N ILE A 154 -1.00 -5.75 5.15
CA ILE A 154 -1.58 -4.44 4.86
C ILE A 154 -1.93 -4.39 3.37
N SER A 155 -3.22 -4.56 3.10
CA SER A 155 -3.77 -4.53 1.76
C SER A 155 -4.37 -3.16 1.46
N SER A 156 -5.32 -3.11 0.53
CA SER A 156 -6.07 -1.91 0.22
C SER A 156 -7.44 -2.26 -0.33
N ILE A 157 -8.43 -1.41 -0.05
CA ILE A 157 -9.75 -1.43 -0.68
C ILE A 157 -9.66 -1.31 -2.22
N LEU A 158 -8.61 -0.67 -2.76
CA LEU A 158 -8.33 -0.64 -4.20
C LEU A 158 -8.08 -2.02 -4.82
N GLY A 159 -7.71 -3.01 -4.00
CA GLY A 159 -7.59 -4.42 -4.40
C GLY A 159 -8.89 -5.21 -4.33
N SER A 160 -10.03 -4.57 -4.00
CA SER A 160 -11.34 -5.20 -4.03
C SER A 160 -11.86 -5.29 -5.47
N ILE A 161 -12.05 -6.51 -5.96
CA ILE A 161 -12.60 -6.77 -7.29
C ILE A 161 -14.07 -6.31 -7.38
N GLU A 162 -14.81 -6.39 -6.27
CA GLU A 162 -16.22 -6.00 -6.21
C GLU A 162 -16.40 -4.47 -6.19
N VAL A 163 -15.57 -3.76 -5.42
CA VAL A 163 -15.74 -2.33 -5.17
C VAL A 163 -15.02 -1.48 -6.22
N ALA A 164 -13.79 -1.84 -6.59
CA ALA A 164 -12.93 -1.06 -7.49
C ALA A 164 -12.91 0.45 -7.18
N GLU A 165 -12.80 0.81 -5.89
CA GLU A 165 -12.96 2.18 -5.40
C GLU A 165 -12.07 3.20 -6.13
N ALA A 166 -12.55 4.44 -6.31
CA ALA A 166 -11.80 5.56 -6.91
C ALA A 166 -11.25 5.27 -8.32
N TRP A 167 -11.97 4.48 -9.13
CA TRP A 167 -11.54 4.10 -10.48
C TRP A 167 -11.32 5.32 -11.40
N GLU A 168 -12.26 6.27 -11.39
CA GLU A 168 -12.19 7.49 -12.21
C GLU A 168 -11.06 8.43 -11.76
N GLU A 169 -10.69 8.41 -10.48
CA GLU A 169 -9.63 9.28 -9.92
C GLU A 169 -8.23 8.70 -10.12
N ARG A 170 -8.08 7.37 -9.98
CA ARG A 170 -6.79 6.70 -10.04
C ARG A 170 -6.90 5.23 -10.45
N GLN A 171 -6.42 4.89 -11.63
CA GLN A 171 -6.51 3.51 -12.13
C GLN A 171 -5.47 2.58 -11.47
N ASP A 172 -4.20 2.96 -11.39
CA ASP A 172 -3.13 2.26 -10.67
C ASP A 172 -3.15 0.72 -10.82
N ILE A 173 -3.16 0.26 -12.08
CA ILE A 173 -3.51 -1.13 -12.43
C ILE A 173 -2.64 -2.15 -11.70
N SER A 174 -1.32 -1.96 -11.73
CA SER A 174 -0.35 -2.83 -11.04
C SER A 174 -0.59 -2.90 -9.53
N TYR A 175 -0.94 -1.76 -8.91
CA TYR A 175 -1.25 -1.71 -7.49
C TYR A 175 -2.52 -2.50 -7.16
N ARG A 176 -3.63 -2.23 -7.87
CA ARG A 176 -4.91 -2.94 -7.67
C ARG A 176 -4.76 -4.45 -7.82
N CYS A 177 -4.13 -4.90 -8.91
CA CYS A 177 -3.86 -6.31 -9.15
C CYS A 177 -3.03 -6.94 -8.03
N SER A 178 -1.97 -6.25 -7.57
CA SER A 178 -1.12 -6.75 -6.49
C SER A 178 -1.85 -6.88 -5.15
N LYS A 179 -2.74 -5.94 -4.82
CA LYS A 179 -3.52 -5.97 -3.57
C LYS A 179 -4.66 -7.00 -3.62
N ALA A 180 -5.30 -7.19 -4.78
CA ALA A 180 -6.22 -8.30 -4.99
C ALA A 180 -5.52 -9.66 -4.82
N ALA A 181 -4.31 -9.81 -5.37
CA ALA A 181 -3.51 -11.01 -5.17
C ALA A 181 -3.05 -11.19 -3.72
N LEU A 182 -2.73 -10.10 -3.00
CA LEU A 182 -2.41 -10.14 -1.57
C LEU A 182 -3.63 -10.59 -0.72
N ASN A 183 -4.85 -10.19 -1.10
CA ASN A 183 -6.08 -10.67 -0.47
C ASN A 183 -6.22 -12.19 -0.64
N MET A 184 -6.01 -12.70 -1.86
CA MET A 184 -6.01 -14.16 -2.13
C MET A 184 -4.91 -14.88 -1.36
N LEU A 185 -3.68 -14.36 -1.38
CA LEU A 185 -2.56 -14.91 -0.62
C LEU A 185 -2.90 -15.02 0.87
N THR A 186 -3.50 -13.99 1.45
CA THR A 186 -3.94 -13.99 2.84
C THR A 186 -4.93 -15.12 3.11
N LYS A 187 -5.91 -15.35 2.21
CA LYS A 187 -6.85 -16.45 2.33
C LYS A 187 -6.15 -17.81 2.29
N CYS A 188 -5.19 -18.00 1.38
CA CYS A 188 -4.39 -19.22 1.30
C CYS A 188 -3.59 -19.46 2.58
N LEU A 189 -2.93 -18.42 3.12
CA LEU A 189 -2.20 -18.49 4.39
C LEU A 189 -3.13 -18.85 5.56
N ALA A 190 -4.34 -18.29 5.61
CA ALA A 190 -5.32 -18.60 6.66
C ALA A 190 -5.80 -20.06 6.59
N LEU A 191 -6.05 -20.58 5.38
CA LEU A 191 -6.47 -21.97 5.19
C LEU A 191 -5.36 -22.97 5.58
N GLU A 192 -4.11 -22.70 5.21
CA GLU A 192 -2.97 -23.57 5.51
C GLU A 192 -2.56 -23.50 6.99
N TYR A 193 -2.43 -22.29 7.55
CA TYR A 193 -1.83 -22.09 8.87
C TYR A 193 -2.83 -21.89 10.01
N GLY A 194 -4.13 -21.72 9.72
CA GLY A 194 -5.16 -21.61 10.75
C GLY A 194 -5.25 -22.85 11.64
N SER A 195 -5.09 -24.05 11.06
CA SER A 195 -5.02 -25.31 11.82
C SER A 195 -3.83 -25.38 12.79
N ARG A 196 -2.80 -24.57 12.56
CA ARG A 196 -1.60 -24.44 13.38
C ARG A 196 -1.70 -23.30 14.39
N GLY A 197 -2.86 -22.66 14.51
CA GLY A 197 -3.09 -21.58 15.46
C GLY A 197 -2.50 -20.22 15.06
N ILE A 198 -2.14 -20.04 13.78
CA ILE A 198 -1.63 -18.78 13.25
C ILE A 198 -2.79 -18.04 12.57
N LEU A 199 -3.12 -16.85 13.08
CA LEU A 199 -4.14 -15.99 12.51
C LEU A 199 -3.58 -15.24 11.29
N CYS A 200 -4.24 -15.34 10.14
CA CYS A 200 -3.83 -14.60 8.94
C CYS A 200 -4.96 -13.66 8.50
N VAL A 201 -4.70 -12.35 8.47
CA VAL A 201 -5.70 -11.33 8.17
C VAL A 201 -5.15 -10.30 7.20
N SER A 202 -6.04 -9.80 6.34
CA SER A 202 -5.77 -8.71 5.43
C SER A 202 -6.51 -7.47 5.93
N VAL A 203 -5.84 -6.33 5.95
CA VAL A 203 -6.36 -5.09 6.50
C VAL A 203 -6.18 -3.98 5.48
N ASP A 204 -7.27 -3.28 5.15
CA ASP A 204 -7.20 -1.97 4.52
C ASP A 204 -7.03 -0.93 5.64
N PRO A 205 -5.98 -0.09 5.61
CA PRO A 205 -5.74 0.91 6.65
C PRO A 205 -6.61 2.18 6.49
N GLY A 206 -7.48 2.23 5.48
CA GLY A 206 -8.18 3.43 5.06
C GLY A 206 -7.27 4.43 4.33
N HIS A 207 -7.80 5.63 4.08
CA HIS A 207 -7.03 6.70 3.47
C HIS A 207 -6.02 7.27 4.46
N VAL A 208 -4.76 6.85 4.32
CA VAL A 208 -3.63 7.35 5.12
C VAL A 208 -2.92 8.43 4.33
N THR A 209 -3.02 9.68 4.77
CA THR A 209 -2.25 10.79 4.19
C THR A 209 -0.76 10.54 4.45
N PRO A 210 0.08 10.34 3.42
CA PRO A 210 1.53 10.28 3.61
C PRO A 210 2.01 11.61 4.20
N PRO A 211 3.08 11.63 5.02
CA PRO A 211 3.71 12.89 5.41
C PRO A 211 4.05 13.68 4.16
N LEU A 212 3.71 14.97 4.12
CA LEU A 212 4.18 15.88 3.09
C LEU A 212 5.72 15.82 3.09
N GLU A 213 6.31 15.33 2.01
CA GLU A 213 7.75 15.42 1.82
C GLU A 213 8.11 16.91 1.72
N GLN A 214 8.64 17.48 2.81
CA GLN A 214 9.33 18.76 2.72
C GLN A 214 10.63 18.55 1.96
N GLY A 215 10.58 18.83 0.64
CA GLY A 215 11.74 19.12 -0.18
C GLY A 215 12.62 17.92 -0.54
N MET A 216 12.18 17.14 -1.53
CA MET A 216 13.12 16.50 -2.46
C MET A 216 12.84 17.09 -3.85
N GLU A 217 13.61 18.11 -4.21
CA GLU A 217 13.77 18.45 -5.63
C GLU A 217 14.37 17.21 -6.33
N SER A 218 13.63 16.68 -7.30
CA SER A 218 14.15 15.66 -8.20
C SER A 218 15.35 16.24 -8.96
N PRO A 219 16.46 15.50 -9.21
CA PRO A 219 17.60 15.99 -9.99
C PRO A 219 17.32 16.15 -11.49
N LEU A 220 16.06 16.09 -11.93
CA LEU A 220 15.67 16.38 -13.30
C LEU A 220 14.59 17.47 -13.23
N GLY A 221 15.01 18.69 -13.57
CA GLY A 221 14.11 19.83 -13.67
C GLY A 221 13.04 19.57 -14.72
N MET A 222 11.80 19.47 -14.27
CA MET A 222 10.64 19.85 -15.04
C MET A 222 9.91 20.90 -14.19
N LYS A 223 10.01 22.15 -14.63
CA LYS A 223 8.94 23.12 -14.41
C LYS A 223 7.81 22.70 -15.36
N GLY A 224 6.60 22.61 -14.85
CA GLY A 224 5.42 22.23 -15.62
C GLY A 224 4.33 21.87 -14.61
N GLY A 225 3.37 22.76 -14.45
CA GLY A 225 2.31 22.62 -13.46
C GLY A 225 1.57 23.92 -13.18
N GLU A 226 2.20 25.08 -13.44
CA GLU A 226 1.49 26.37 -13.48
C GLU A 226 1.30 26.85 -14.93
N GLU A 227 2.26 26.58 -15.84
CA GLU A 227 2.14 26.95 -17.27
C GLU A 227 1.14 26.06 -18.05
N GLU A 228 0.92 24.80 -17.66
CA GLU A 228 -0.06 23.92 -18.33
C GLU A 228 -1.51 24.23 -17.91
N GLU A 229 -1.74 24.74 -16.69
CA GLU A 229 -3.08 25.20 -16.26
C GLU A 229 -3.43 26.55 -16.90
N GLU A 230 -2.46 27.45 -17.11
CA GLU A 230 -2.68 28.71 -17.83
C GLU A 230 -2.88 28.49 -19.35
N GLU A 231 -2.19 27.53 -19.98
CA GLU A 231 -2.42 27.19 -21.41
C GLU A 231 -3.78 26.50 -21.64
N GLU A 232 -4.25 25.65 -20.72
CA GLU A 232 -5.60 25.03 -20.82
C GLU A 232 -6.73 26.07 -20.58
N GLU A 233 -6.55 27.04 -19.67
CA GLU A 233 -7.53 28.12 -19.47
C GLU A 233 -7.57 29.11 -20.66
N GLU A 234 -6.43 29.41 -21.31
CA GLU A 234 -6.41 30.25 -22.53
C GLU A 234 -7.03 29.55 -23.75
N GLU A 235 -6.85 28.23 -23.92
CA GLU A 235 -7.50 27.47 -25.01
C GLU A 235 -9.03 27.37 -24.82
N GLU A 236 -9.53 27.22 -23.58
CA GLU A 236 -10.98 27.22 -23.30
C GLU A 236 -11.62 28.60 -23.53
N GLU A 237 -10.94 29.71 -23.22
CA GLU A 237 -11.44 31.07 -23.50
C GLU A 237 -11.46 31.37 -25.02
N GLU A 238 -10.47 30.90 -25.80
CA GLU A 238 -10.48 31.07 -27.28
C GLU A 238 -11.59 30.25 -27.97
N GLU A 239 -11.90 29.03 -27.48
CA GLU A 239 -13.03 28.23 -28.02
C GLU A 239 -14.40 28.86 -27.73
N GLU A 240 -14.59 29.47 -26.55
CA GLU A 240 -15.84 30.18 -26.22
C GLU A 240 -16.03 31.46 -27.06
N GLU A 241 -14.95 32.21 -27.36
CA GLU A 241 -15.02 33.38 -28.24
C GLU A 241 -15.31 33.01 -29.72
N GLU A 242 -14.78 31.89 -30.22
CA GLU A 242 -15.08 31.40 -31.58
C GLU A 242 -16.55 30.93 -31.73
N GLU A 243 -17.14 30.30 -30.71
CA GLU A 243 -18.56 29.91 -30.73
C GLU A 243 -19.50 31.14 -30.69
N GLU A 244 -19.16 32.20 -29.96
CA GLU A 244 -19.93 33.45 -29.95
C GLU A 244 -19.86 34.20 -31.30
N GLU A 245 -18.71 34.21 -31.98
CA GLU A 245 -18.58 34.82 -33.32
C GLU A 245 -19.33 34.05 -34.42
N GLU A 246 -19.45 32.72 -34.31
CA GLU A 246 -20.26 31.92 -35.25
C GLU A 246 -21.78 32.14 -35.08
N GLU A 247 -22.27 32.37 -33.86
CA GLU A 247 -23.68 32.69 -33.61
C GLU A 247 -24.08 34.11 -34.11
N GLU A 248 -23.16 35.09 -34.08
CA GLU A 248 -23.44 36.43 -34.60
C GLU A 248 -23.45 36.51 -36.14
N ASN A 249 -22.86 35.55 -36.85
CA ASN A 249 -22.66 35.62 -38.31
C ASN A 249 -23.63 34.73 -39.12
N VAL A 250 -24.85 34.52 -38.62
CA VAL A 250 -25.89 33.77 -39.35
C VAL A 250 -26.46 34.62 -40.50
N PRO A 251 -26.26 34.25 -41.79
CA PRO A 251 -26.80 35.02 -42.90
C PRO A 251 -28.33 34.90 -42.98
N PRO A 252 -29.05 35.95 -43.43
CA PRO A 252 -30.51 35.91 -43.49
C PRO A 252 -31.02 34.85 -44.48
N LEU A 253 -32.00 34.08 -44.03
CA LEU A 253 -32.70 33.03 -44.78
C LEU A 253 -33.17 33.52 -46.16
N MET A 254 -32.80 32.78 -47.21
CA MET A 254 -33.32 32.97 -48.57
C MET A 254 -34.85 32.76 -48.64
N PRO A 255 -35.57 33.46 -49.53
CA PRO A 255 -37.01 33.30 -49.67
C PRO A 255 -37.39 31.91 -50.21
N GLN A 256 -38.43 31.34 -49.61
CA GLN A 256 -38.93 29.98 -49.85
C GLN A 256 -39.38 29.74 -51.31
N CYS A 257 -38.98 28.60 -51.87
CA CYS A 257 -39.46 28.08 -53.15
C CYS A 257 -40.83 27.39 -52.95
N PRO A 258 -41.87 27.69 -53.75
CA PRO A 258 -43.23 27.22 -53.48
C PRO A 258 -43.60 26.03 -54.36
N TRP A 259 -43.33 24.79 -53.94
CA TRP A 259 -44.06 23.61 -54.45
C TRP A 259 -44.05 22.49 -53.40
N THR A 260 -45.09 22.46 -52.56
CA THR A 260 -45.50 21.26 -51.81
C THR A 260 -46.77 20.72 -52.45
N GLU A 261 -46.68 19.60 -53.16
CA GLU A 261 -47.82 18.72 -53.38
C GLU A 261 -47.40 17.28 -53.05
N GLU A 262 -47.92 16.78 -51.93
CA GLU A 262 -47.97 15.35 -51.61
C GLU A 262 -48.91 14.64 -52.59
N PRO A 263 -48.68 13.33 -52.83
CA PRO A 263 -49.81 12.46 -53.07
C PRO A 263 -49.85 11.30 -52.08
N LYS A 264 -51.02 11.14 -51.46
CA LYS A 264 -51.57 9.87 -50.98
C LYS A 264 -52.84 9.58 -51.78
N PRO A 265 -53.31 8.33 -51.91
CA PRO A 265 -52.99 7.14 -51.09
C PRO A 265 -52.22 6.03 -51.81
#